data_AF-A0A950QZ77-F1
#
_entry.id   AF-A0A950QZ77-F1
#
_cell.length_a   1.000
_cell.length_b   1.000
_cell.length_c   1.000
_cell.angle_alpha   90.00
_cell.angle_beta   90.00
_cell.angle_gamma   90.00
#
_symmetry.space_group_name_H-M   'P 1'
#
loop_
_entity.id
_entity.type
_entity.pdbx_description
1 polymer ?
#
loop_
_entity_poly.entity_id
_entity_poly.type
_entity_poly.pdbx_seq_one_letter_code
_entity_poly.pdbx_strand_id
1 'polypeptide(L)'
;FPYVITTYRLTEHHTAGGMSRWLTWLSELQPEMFCEISPELAAERKLKNGGWATIRTARGEIVARVLVTQRMRPLKIKGHIVHQIGLPYHWSSKGLVRGDAANDLIGFVADPNVVIQESKAFTGDIQPGRKSKGRRRITSGWFGASVAPEGEKRDLPAARHKPESSHGYKAQSTKEGN
;
A
#
# COMPACT_ATOMS: atom_id res chain seq x y z
N PHE A 1 6.52 11.63 13.30
CA PHE A 1 5.40 10.78 12.84
C PHE A 1 4.34 10.76 13.94
N PRO A 2 3.51 11.81 14.07
CA PRO A 2 2.64 12.00 15.23
C PRO A 2 1.33 11.22 15.19
N TYR A 3 0.98 10.61 14.05
CA TYR A 3 -0.30 9.96 13.86
C TYR A 3 -0.16 8.44 13.88
N VAL A 4 -1.18 7.75 14.38
CA VAL A 4 -1.26 6.29 14.33
C VAL A 4 -1.81 5.88 12.97
N ILE A 5 -1.18 4.92 12.32
CA ILE A 5 -1.64 4.29 11.11
C ILE A 5 -2.13 2.88 11.45
N THR A 6 -3.27 2.51 10.88
CA THR A 6 -3.80 1.16 10.93
C THR A 6 -4.14 0.67 9.54
N THR A 7 -4.01 -0.64 9.30
CA THR A 7 -4.40 -1.26 8.02
C THR A 7 -5.61 -2.19 8.17
N TYR A 8 -6.46 -2.27 7.16
CA TYR A 8 -7.67 -3.12 7.19
C TYR A 8 -8.16 -3.51 5.80
N ARG A 9 -9.33 -4.14 5.76
CA ARG A 9 -9.91 -4.73 4.56
C ARG A 9 -11.13 -3.94 4.07
N LEU A 10 -11.43 -4.10 2.79
CA LEU A 10 -12.68 -3.72 2.15
C LEU A 10 -13.36 -4.98 1.63
N THR A 11 -14.68 -4.93 1.55
CA THR A 11 -15.50 -6.06 1.08
C THR A 11 -15.14 -6.49 -0.34
N GLU A 12 -14.82 -5.51 -1.20
CA GLU A 12 -14.60 -5.68 -2.64
C GLU A 12 -13.19 -6.18 -2.98
N HIS A 13 -12.28 -6.26 -2.01
CA HIS A 13 -10.89 -6.61 -2.26
C HIS A 13 -10.36 -7.72 -1.36
N HIS A 14 -9.62 -8.62 -1.99
CA HIS A 14 -9.07 -9.80 -1.32
C HIS A 14 -7.56 -9.67 -1.12
N THR A 15 -7.08 -9.80 0.12
CA THR A 15 -5.65 -9.74 0.50
C THR A 15 -4.93 -8.51 -0.07
N ALA A 16 -3.77 -8.61 -0.71
CA ALA A 16 -3.10 -7.49 -1.36
C ALA A 16 -3.74 -7.08 -2.72
N GLY A 17 -4.97 -7.51 -2.98
CA GLY A 17 -5.73 -7.28 -4.21
C GLY A 17 -5.18 -8.01 -5.44
N GLY A 18 -4.32 -9.02 -5.25
CA GLY A 18 -3.70 -9.78 -6.34
C GLY A 18 -4.70 -10.51 -7.23
N MET A 19 -5.87 -10.85 -6.70
CA MET A 19 -7.00 -11.42 -7.46
C MET A 19 -8.02 -10.35 -7.83
N SER A 20 -8.50 -9.56 -6.85
CA SER A 20 -9.65 -8.67 -7.03
C SER A 20 -9.39 -7.46 -7.93
N ARG A 21 -8.17 -6.93 -7.99
CA ARG A 21 -7.84 -5.75 -8.84
C ARG A 21 -7.75 -6.05 -10.33
N TRP A 22 -7.95 -7.31 -10.73
CA TRP A 22 -8.07 -7.72 -12.13
C TRP A 22 -9.52 -7.97 -12.53
N LEU A 23 -10.45 -7.92 -11.58
CA LEU A 23 -11.88 -8.07 -11.84
C LEU A 23 -12.48 -6.69 -12.06
N THR A 24 -13.06 -6.47 -13.23
CA THR A 24 -13.59 -5.16 -13.67
C THR A 24 -14.61 -4.61 -12.69
N TRP A 25 -15.60 -5.40 -12.29
CA TRP A 25 -16.66 -4.97 -11.36
C TRP A 25 -16.14 -4.54 -9.99
N LEU A 26 -15.21 -5.31 -9.41
CA LEU A 26 -14.63 -4.97 -8.10
C LEU A 26 -13.70 -3.74 -8.20
N SER A 27 -13.01 -3.62 -9.33
CA SER A 27 -12.14 -2.48 -9.62
C SER A 27 -12.96 -1.20 -9.84
N GLU A 28 -14.15 -1.30 -10.40
CA GLU A 28 -15.07 -0.17 -10.55
C GLU A 28 -15.60 0.31 -9.20
N LEU A 29 -15.92 -0.60 -8.27
CA LEU A 29 -16.38 -0.25 -6.92
C LEU A 29 -15.29 0.40 -6.06
N GLN A 30 -14.03 -0.04 -6.19
CA GLN A 30 -12.89 0.48 -5.41
C GLN A 30 -11.70 0.84 -6.32
N PRO A 31 -11.78 1.97 -7.04
CA PRO A 31 -10.87 2.27 -8.15
C PRO A 31 -9.51 2.82 -7.74
N GLU A 32 -9.40 3.41 -6.55
CA GLU A 32 -8.20 4.13 -6.12
C GLU A 32 -7.88 3.80 -4.67
N MET A 33 -6.58 3.69 -4.36
CA MET A 33 -6.13 3.63 -2.97
C MET A 33 -6.52 4.92 -2.25
N PHE A 34 -7.12 4.78 -1.06
CA PHE A 34 -7.50 5.91 -0.22
C PHE A 34 -7.03 5.73 1.23
N CYS A 35 -7.06 6.82 1.98
CA CYS A 35 -6.88 6.84 3.42
C CYS A 35 -8.10 7.47 4.10
N GLU A 36 -8.53 6.87 5.20
CA GLU A 36 -9.61 7.40 6.03
C GLU A 36 -9.04 8.23 7.16
N ILE A 37 -9.55 9.46 7.31
CA ILE A 37 -9.15 10.37 8.37
C ILE A 37 -10.36 11.08 8.97
N SER A 38 -10.21 11.53 10.21
CA SER A 38 -11.23 12.32 10.89
C SER A 38 -11.32 13.74 10.33
N PRO A 39 -12.46 14.43 10.45
CA PRO A 39 -12.59 15.84 10.07
C PRO A 39 -11.58 16.75 10.78
N GLU A 40 -11.24 16.46 12.04
CA GLU A 40 -10.27 17.22 12.84
C GLU A 40 -8.85 17.08 12.28
N LEU A 41 -8.43 15.85 11.94
CA LEU A 41 -7.13 15.62 11.30
C LEU A 41 -7.08 16.29 9.92
N ALA A 42 -8.18 16.24 9.17
CA ALA A 42 -8.27 16.89 7.88
C ALA A 42 -8.11 18.42 8.00
N ALA A 43 -8.76 19.04 9.00
CA ALA A 43 -8.61 20.47 9.29
C ALA A 43 -7.18 20.81 9.73
N GLU A 44 -6.60 20.04 10.66
CA GLU A 44 -5.24 20.24 11.17
C GLU A 44 -4.20 20.21 10.04
N ARG A 45 -4.30 19.22 9.13
CA ARG A 45 -3.36 19.03 8.03
C ARG A 45 -3.78 19.69 6.71
N LYS A 46 -4.88 20.45 6.70
CA LYS A 46 -5.42 21.12 5.50
C LYS A 46 -5.67 20.16 4.33
N LEU A 47 -6.18 18.97 4.64
CA LEU A 47 -6.54 17.94 3.69
C LEU A 47 -7.98 18.13 3.23
N LYS A 48 -8.24 17.92 1.94
CA LYS A 48 -9.58 18.02 1.35
C LYS A 48 -10.12 16.62 1.04
N ASN A 49 -11.39 16.38 1.32
CA ASN A 49 -12.07 15.15 0.90
C ASN A 49 -11.98 14.98 -0.63
N GLY A 50 -11.69 13.77 -1.10
CA GLY A 50 -11.41 13.45 -2.50
C GLY A 50 -10.07 13.98 -3.03
N GLY A 51 -9.35 14.79 -2.23
CA GLY A 51 -8.02 15.27 -2.55
C GLY A 51 -6.96 14.16 -2.46
N TRP A 52 -5.71 14.55 -2.70
CA TRP A 52 -4.57 13.65 -2.55
C TRP A 52 -3.82 13.93 -1.25
N ALA A 53 -3.29 12.86 -0.66
CA ALA A 53 -2.36 12.93 0.45
C ALA A 53 -1.13 12.05 0.19
N THR A 54 0.00 12.50 0.72
CA THR A 54 1.21 11.70 0.86
C THR A 54 1.32 11.26 2.31
N ILE A 55 1.43 9.96 2.53
CA ILE A 55 1.59 9.36 3.86
C ILE A 55 2.99 8.78 3.94
N ARG A 56 3.67 9.09 5.05
CA ARG A 56 5.08 8.71 5.24
C ARG A 56 5.31 8.10 6.61
N THR A 57 6.19 7.12 6.65
CA THR A 57 6.78 6.57 7.88
C THR A 57 8.30 6.66 7.80
N ALA A 58 9.00 6.14 8.80
CA ALA A 58 10.45 5.98 8.70
C ALA A 58 10.86 5.08 7.51
N ARG A 59 9.98 4.16 7.06
CA ARG A 59 10.28 3.19 6.01
C ARG A 59 10.16 3.74 4.60
N GLY A 60 9.12 4.52 4.34
CA GLY A 60 8.78 4.92 2.98
C GLY A 60 7.59 5.86 2.93
N GLU A 61 7.16 6.14 1.71
CA GLU A 61 6.08 7.06 1.40
C GLU A 61 5.13 6.44 0.38
N ILE A 62 3.83 6.68 0.57
CA ILE A 62 2.79 6.29 -0.37
C ILE A 62 1.88 7.48 -0.67
N VAL A 63 1.16 7.39 -1.78
CA VAL A 63 0.14 8.38 -2.15
C VAL A 63 -1.24 7.73 -2.17
N ALA A 64 -2.21 8.40 -1.56
CA ALA A 64 -3.60 7.93 -1.46
C ALA A 64 -4.59 9.08 -1.63
N ARG A 65 -5.83 8.77 -2.06
CA ARG A 65 -6.98 9.67 -1.97
C ARG A 65 -7.39 9.89 -0.52
N VAL A 66 -7.91 11.06 -0.21
CA VAL A 66 -8.40 11.37 1.13
C VAL A 66 -9.90 11.10 1.22
N LEU A 67 -10.30 10.23 2.14
CA LEU A 67 -11.68 10.07 2.58
C LEU A 67 -11.82 10.67 3.99
N VAL A 68 -12.40 11.87 4.07
CA VAL A 68 -12.74 12.50 5.36
C VAL A 68 -14.04 11.91 5.85
N THR A 69 -14.04 11.31 7.04
CA THR A 69 -15.21 10.62 7.57
C THR A 69 -15.31 10.70 9.09
N GLN A 70 -16.54 10.86 9.58
CA GLN A 70 -16.88 10.84 11.02
C GLN A 70 -16.72 9.45 11.66
N ARG A 71 -16.52 8.40 10.86
CA ARG A 71 -16.23 7.04 11.34
C ARG A 71 -14.85 6.96 12.02
N MET A 72 -13.91 7.78 11.57
CA MET A 72 -12.61 7.92 12.22
C MET A 72 -12.72 8.95 13.32
N ARG A 73 -12.54 8.53 14.57
CA ARG A 73 -12.57 9.43 15.74
C ARG A 73 -11.18 9.55 16.36
N PRO A 74 -10.72 10.78 16.66
CA PRO A 74 -9.53 10.97 17.48
C PRO A 74 -9.72 10.34 18.86
N LEU A 75 -8.65 9.76 19.40
CA LEU A 75 -8.66 9.16 20.74
C LEU A 75 -8.11 10.16 21.75
N LYS A 76 -8.71 10.24 22.95
CA LYS A 76 -8.18 11.03 24.06
C LYS A 76 -7.43 10.12 25.03
N ILE A 77 -6.10 10.20 25.06
CA ILE A 77 -5.24 9.33 25.85
C ILE A 77 -4.35 10.21 26.72
N LYS A 78 -4.46 10.08 28.06
CA LYS A 78 -3.68 10.87 29.04
C LYS A 78 -3.68 12.38 28.76
N GLY A 79 -4.83 12.93 28.35
CA GLY A 79 -4.97 14.35 28.02
C GLY A 79 -4.53 14.75 26.61
N HIS A 80 -3.92 13.85 25.85
CA HIS A 80 -3.52 14.08 24.46
C HIS A 80 -4.59 13.58 23.48
N ILE A 81 -4.75 14.32 22.38
CA ILE A 81 -5.53 13.86 21.23
C ILE A 81 -4.61 13.08 20.30
N VAL A 82 -4.99 11.84 19.98
CA VAL A 82 -4.27 10.94 19.08
C VAL A 82 -5.13 10.71 17.85
N HIS A 83 -4.69 11.23 16.71
CA HIS A 83 -5.35 11.00 15.43
C HIS A 83 -4.91 9.68 14.80
N GLN A 84 -5.82 9.10 14.03
CA GLN A 84 -5.64 7.83 13.34
C GLN A 84 -5.79 8.04 11.83
N ILE A 85 -4.97 7.33 11.05
CA ILE A 85 -5.04 7.23 9.59
C ILE A 85 -5.37 5.78 9.25
N GLY A 86 -6.52 5.58 8.64
CA GLY A 86 -6.95 4.27 8.18
C GLY A 86 -6.49 3.98 6.76
N LEU A 87 -5.93 2.79 6.51
CA LEU A 87 -5.42 2.38 5.20
C LEU A 87 -5.90 0.98 4.81
N PRO A 88 -6.74 0.84 3.77
CA PRO A 88 -6.90 -0.46 3.14
C PRO A 88 -5.64 -0.86 2.35
N TYR A 89 -5.20 -2.12 2.46
CA TYR A 89 -3.90 -2.58 1.95
C TYR A 89 -3.98 -3.31 0.59
N HIS A 90 -5.00 -3.00 -0.21
CA HIS A 90 -5.38 -3.81 -1.35
C HIS A 90 -4.72 -3.44 -2.68
N TRP A 91 -3.95 -2.34 -2.76
CA TRP A 91 -3.39 -1.85 -4.01
C TRP A 91 -1.90 -2.18 -4.18
N SER A 92 -1.47 -2.15 -5.43
CA SER A 92 -0.08 -2.26 -5.86
C SER A 92 0.05 -1.69 -7.29
N SER A 93 1.28 -1.67 -7.81
CA SER A 93 1.65 -1.09 -9.10
C SER A 93 1.00 -1.75 -10.32
N LYS A 94 0.53 -3.00 -10.21
CA LYS A 94 -0.05 -3.80 -11.31
C LYS A 94 -1.50 -4.18 -11.02
N GLY A 95 -2.36 -4.13 -12.04
CA GLY A 95 -3.80 -4.39 -11.98
C GLY A 95 -4.57 -3.47 -12.94
N LEU A 96 -5.88 -3.69 -13.08
CA LEU A 96 -6.78 -2.73 -13.77
C LEU A 96 -6.80 -1.41 -12.99
N VAL A 97 -6.87 -1.52 -11.66
CA VAL A 97 -6.71 -0.40 -10.73
C VAL A 97 -5.35 -0.44 -10.05
N ARG A 98 -4.67 0.70 -10.03
CA ARG A 98 -3.30 0.85 -9.55
C ARG A 98 -3.25 1.79 -8.35
N GLY A 99 -2.27 1.55 -7.49
CA GLY A 99 -2.00 2.38 -6.32
C GLY A 99 -0.71 1.95 -5.65
N ASP A 100 -0.34 2.64 -4.59
CA ASP A 100 0.78 2.22 -3.76
C ASP A 100 0.38 1.07 -2.83
N ALA A 101 1.37 0.33 -2.33
CA ALA A 101 1.11 -0.74 -1.37
C ALA A 101 1.19 -0.18 0.05
N ALA A 102 0.16 -0.37 0.88
CA ALA A 102 0.22 0.08 2.28
C ALA A 102 1.40 -0.56 3.06
N ASN A 103 1.80 -1.77 2.68
CA ASN A 103 2.97 -2.46 3.23
C ASN A 103 4.28 -1.71 2.96
N ASP A 104 4.31 -0.75 2.04
CA ASP A 104 5.49 0.10 1.84
C ASP A 104 5.80 0.97 3.07
N LEU A 105 4.81 1.18 3.95
CA LEU A 105 4.94 1.94 5.19
C LEU A 105 5.33 1.10 6.42
N ILE A 106 5.11 -0.21 6.39
CA ILE A 106 5.17 -1.09 7.58
C ILE A 106 6.62 -1.51 7.87
N GLY A 107 7.14 -1.12 9.03
CA GLY A 107 8.48 -1.49 9.47
C GLY A 107 8.67 -3.01 9.60
N PHE A 108 9.90 -3.48 9.39
CA PHE A 108 10.29 -4.87 9.67
C PHE A 108 10.56 -5.04 11.17
N VAL A 109 9.51 -4.90 11.97
CA VAL A 109 9.53 -5.17 13.41
C VAL A 109 8.50 -6.24 13.68
N ALA A 110 8.96 -7.35 14.26
CA ALA A 110 8.14 -8.50 14.57
C ALA A 110 8.00 -8.63 16.09
N ASP A 111 6.84 -9.12 16.54
CA ASP A 111 6.65 -9.48 17.93
C ASP A 111 7.68 -10.55 18.36
N PRO A 112 8.35 -10.41 19.52
CA PRO A 112 9.39 -11.35 19.94
C PRO A 112 8.87 -12.77 20.24
N ASN A 113 7.57 -12.94 20.50
CA ASN A 113 6.99 -14.25 20.83
C ASN A 113 6.51 -14.98 19.58
N VAL A 114 5.81 -14.28 18.67
CA VAL A 114 5.18 -14.90 17.49
C VAL A 114 5.85 -14.57 16.16
N VAL A 115 6.80 -13.63 16.14
CA VAL A 115 7.56 -13.21 14.95
C VAL A 115 6.66 -12.69 13.82
N ILE A 116 5.49 -12.16 14.17
CA ILE A 116 4.54 -11.52 13.22
C ILE A 116 4.76 -10.01 13.24
N GLN A 117 4.78 -9.42 12.05
CA GLN A 117 4.95 -7.98 11.86
C GLN A 117 3.74 -7.17 12.34
N GLU A 118 4.01 -6.02 12.96
CA GLU A 118 2.97 -5.09 13.40
C GLU A 118 2.40 -4.31 12.20
N SER A 119 1.09 -4.46 11.95
CA SER A 119 0.40 -3.86 10.78
C SER A 119 -0.86 -3.07 11.14
N LYS A 120 -1.23 -3.05 12.43
CA LYS A 120 -2.44 -2.44 12.99
C LYS A 120 -2.17 -1.17 13.76
N ALA A 121 -0.97 -1.00 14.31
CA ALA A 121 -0.58 0.19 15.05
C ALA A 121 0.89 0.53 14.82
N PHE A 122 1.14 1.49 13.94
CA PHE A 122 2.46 2.08 13.75
C PHE A 122 2.34 3.59 13.52
N THR A 123 3.43 4.33 13.58
CA THR A 123 3.39 5.79 13.50
C THR A 123 3.75 6.31 12.11
N GLY A 124 3.05 7.35 11.67
CA GLY A 124 3.31 8.06 10.42
C GLY A 124 2.97 9.54 10.46
N ASP A 125 3.13 10.19 9.31
CA ASP A 125 2.74 11.57 9.05
C ASP A 125 1.98 11.64 7.72
N ILE A 126 1.13 12.64 7.58
CA ILE A 126 0.29 12.85 6.39
C ILE A 126 0.34 14.30 5.96
N GLN A 127 0.48 14.54 4.65
CA GLN A 127 0.58 15.86 4.06
C GLN A 127 -0.27 15.98 2.79
N PRO A 128 -0.85 17.15 2.48
CA PRO A 128 -1.57 17.37 1.24
C PRO A 128 -0.70 17.22 -0.03
N GLY A 129 -1.31 16.64 -1.06
CA GLY A 129 -0.76 16.52 -2.41
C GLY A 129 -0.05 15.19 -2.68
N ARG A 130 0.43 15.05 -3.91
CA ARG A 130 1.20 13.89 -4.40
C ARG A 130 2.70 14.15 -4.33
N LYS A 131 3.21 14.50 -3.15
CA LYS A 131 4.61 14.88 -2.93
C LYS A 131 5.45 13.66 -2.53
N SER A 132 5.52 12.62 -3.37
CA SER A 132 6.47 11.52 -3.16
C SER A 132 7.86 11.97 -3.61
N LYS A 133 8.73 12.36 -2.67
CA LYS A 133 10.12 12.80 -2.96
C LYS A 133 11.15 11.66 -2.84
N GLY A 134 10.72 10.43 -3.12
CA GLY A 134 11.56 9.24 -3.05
C GLY A 134 10.79 8.11 -2.39
N ARG A 135 10.02 7.38 -3.21
CA ARG A 135 9.05 6.34 -2.81
C ARG A 135 9.60 5.25 -1.89
N ARG A 136 10.93 5.15 -1.73
CA ARG A 136 11.65 4.01 -1.19
C ARG A 136 13.01 4.37 -0.55
N ARG A 137 13.14 5.44 0.24
CA ARG A 137 14.48 5.84 0.76
C ARG A 137 15.27 4.71 1.44
N ILE A 138 14.60 3.71 2.02
CA ILE A 138 15.25 2.52 2.60
C ILE A 138 15.50 1.38 1.59
N THR A 139 14.55 1.07 0.70
CA THR A 139 14.69 -0.07 -0.25
C THR A 139 15.31 0.29 -1.60
N SER A 140 15.45 1.57 -1.92
CA SER A 140 16.14 2.04 -3.14
C SER A 140 17.61 2.37 -2.93
N GLY A 141 18.14 2.17 -1.71
CA GLY A 141 19.53 2.49 -1.37
C GLY A 141 19.88 3.97 -1.55
N TRP A 142 21.14 4.31 -1.31
CA TRP A 142 21.77 5.46 -1.98
C TRP A 142 21.62 5.25 -3.49
N PHE A 143 21.57 6.31 -4.30
CA PHE A 143 21.56 6.22 -5.77
C PHE A 143 22.83 5.51 -6.32
N GLY A 144 22.96 4.20 -6.07
CA GLY A 144 23.85 3.32 -6.77
C GLY A 144 23.34 3.22 -8.20
N ALA A 145 24.26 3.31 -9.15
CA ALA A 145 23.98 3.38 -10.57
C ALA A 145 22.85 2.43 -11.01
N SER A 146 22.02 2.89 -11.95
CA SER A 146 21.06 2.06 -12.66
C SER A 146 21.66 0.68 -12.94
N VAL A 147 21.03 -0.37 -12.41
CA VAL A 147 21.41 -1.75 -12.76
C VAL A 147 21.30 -1.85 -14.27
N ALA A 148 22.41 -2.17 -14.94
CA ALA A 148 22.44 -2.39 -16.37
C ALA A 148 21.38 -3.44 -16.74
N PRO A 149 20.73 -3.35 -17.91
CA PRO A 149 19.54 -4.13 -18.26
C PRO A 149 19.79 -5.65 -18.36
N GLU A 150 21.02 -6.12 -18.16
CA GLU A 150 21.39 -7.53 -18.15
C GLU A 150 21.89 -7.91 -16.76
N GLY A 151 20.94 -8.14 -15.84
CA GLY A 151 21.22 -8.95 -14.67
C GLY A 151 21.38 -10.41 -15.09
N GLU A 152 22.46 -11.06 -14.63
CA GLU A 152 22.66 -12.51 -14.75
C GLU A 152 21.34 -13.26 -14.56
N LYS A 153 21.04 -14.16 -15.50
CA LYS A 153 19.85 -15.03 -15.42
C LYS A 153 19.88 -15.74 -14.07
N ARG A 154 18.94 -15.37 -13.20
CA ARG A 154 18.74 -16.05 -11.92
C ARG A 154 18.56 -17.53 -12.20
N ASP A 155 19.32 -18.38 -11.50
CA ASP A 155 19.21 -19.83 -11.56
C ASP A 155 17.91 -20.30 -10.88
N LEU A 156 16.79 -19.97 -11.53
CA LEU A 156 15.46 -20.42 -11.14
C LEU A 156 15.15 -21.69 -11.92
N PRO A 157 14.61 -22.73 -11.27
CA PRO A 157 14.17 -23.92 -11.97
C PRO A 157 13.14 -23.53 -13.03
N ALA A 158 13.45 -23.83 -14.29
CA ALA A 158 12.51 -23.63 -15.39
C ALA A 158 11.26 -24.45 -15.10
N ALA A 159 10.08 -23.82 -15.10
CA ALA A 159 8.81 -24.51 -14.92
C ALA A 159 8.65 -25.57 -16.02
N ARG A 160 8.87 -26.84 -15.68
CA ARG A 160 8.74 -27.95 -16.63
C ARG A 160 7.26 -28.25 -16.82
N HIS A 161 6.83 -28.17 -18.08
CA HIS A 161 5.52 -28.55 -18.62
C HIS A 161 4.30 -27.85 -17.99
N LYS A 162 3.71 -26.91 -18.72
CA LYS A 162 2.38 -26.36 -18.36
C LYS A 162 1.31 -27.32 -18.89
N PRO A 163 0.27 -27.65 -18.10
CA PRO A 163 -0.85 -28.43 -18.62
C PRO A 163 -1.63 -27.58 -19.63
N GLU A 164 -1.80 -28.07 -20.86
CA GLU A 164 -2.81 -27.56 -21.77
C GLU A 164 -4.16 -28.09 -21.29
N SER A 165 -5.10 -27.19 -20.97
CA SER A 165 -6.45 -27.63 -20.65
C SER A 165 -7.15 -28.10 -21.92
N SER A 166 -8.05 -29.08 -21.81
CA SER A 166 -8.88 -29.58 -22.91
C SER A 166 -9.79 -28.52 -23.55
N HIS A 167 -9.80 -27.30 -23.01
CA HIS A 167 -10.64 -26.18 -23.44
C HIS A 167 -9.83 -25.11 -24.21
N GLY A 168 -8.63 -25.45 -24.71
CA GLY A 168 -7.83 -24.59 -25.59
C GLY A 168 -7.17 -23.38 -24.90
N TYR A 169 -7.17 -23.34 -23.57
CA TYR A 169 -6.50 -22.26 -22.84
C TYR A 169 -5.00 -22.53 -22.73
N LYS A 170 -4.20 -21.76 -23.48
CA LYS A 170 -2.73 -21.74 -23.37
C LYS A 170 -2.30 -20.73 -22.32
N ALA A 171 -1.64 -21.20 -21.27
CA ALA A 171 -1.07 -20.33 -20.25
C ALA A 171 -0.06 -19.34 -20.86
N GLN A 172 -0.18 -18.05 -20.54
CA GLN A 172 0.71 -17.00 -21.04
C GLN A 172 2.19 -17.31 -20.77
N SER A 173 3.08 -16.85 -21.66
CA SER A 173 4.53 -16.96 -21.45
C SER A 173 4.91 -16.29 -20.14
N THR A 174 5.83 -16.91 -19.41
CA THR A 174 6.44 -16.30 -18.22
C THR A 174 7.07 -14.98 -18.65
N LYS A 175 6.54 -13.87 -18.16
CA LYS A 175 7.27 -12.60 -18.20
C LYS A 175 8.48 -12.77 -17.29
N GLU A 176 9.67 -12.77 -17.87
CA GLU A 176 10.90 -12.60 -17.10
C GLU A 176 10.73 -11.32 -16.27
N GLY A 177 10.81 -11.47 -14.95
CA GLY A 177 10.54 -10.39 -14.03
C GLY A 177 11.67 -9.39 -14.05
N ASN A 178 11.39 -8.17 -14.51
CA ASN A 178 12.18 -6.97 -14.16
C ASN A 178 12.05 -6.68 -12.67
#